data_AF-A0A956ZGL4-F1
#
_entry.id   AF-A0A956ZGL4-F1
#
_cell.length_a   1.000
_cell.length_b   1.000
_cell.length_c   1.000
_cell.angle_alpha   90.00
_cell.angle_beta   90.00
_cell.angle_gamma   90.00
#
_symmetry.space_group_name_H-M   'P 1'
#
loop_
_entity.id
_entity.type
_entity.pdbx_description
1 polymer ?
#
loop_
_entity_poly.entity_id
_entity_poly.type
_entity_poly.pdbx_seq_one_letter_code
_entity_poly.pdbx_strand_id
1 'polypeptide(L)'
;GTVICSSLPQQIEVATIGSLSATLFSNNDVSIQRMNRGNLVQMTLLTDQGILHFIETAGHYLVVLTARGQRINLEGLIKSVDDQGKSLADVL
;
A
#
# COMPACT_ATOMS: atom_id res chain seq x y z
N GLY A 1 8.73 -7.33 2.37
CA GLY A 1 9.90 -6.70 1.71
C GLY A 1 10.05 -7.22 0.30
N THR A 2 10.02 -8.53 0.11
CA THR A 2 9.97 -9.18 -1.21
C THR A 2 8.71 -8.78 -1.98
N VAL A 3 8.89 -8.47 -3.27
CA VAL A 3 7.81 -8.09 -4.19
C VAL A 3 7.39 -9.33 -4.99
N ILE A 4 6.10 -9.66 -4.97
CA ILE A 4 5.55 -10.84 -5.66
C ILE A 4 5.16 -10.49 -7.09
N CYS A 5 4.54 -9.32 -7.29
CA CYS A 5 4.11 -8.83 -8.58
C CYS A 5 4.12 -7.30 -8.61
N SER A 6 4.24 -6.73 -9.81
CA SER A 6 4.18 -5.28 -10.01
C SER A 6 3.65 -4.94 -11.39
N SER A 7 2.86 -3.87 -11.46
CA SER A 7 2.42 -3.22 -12.69
C SER A 7 3.11 -1.87 -12.90
N LEU A 8 4.13 -1.55 -12.09
CA LEU A 8 4.84 -0.28 -12.19
C LEU A 8 5.71 -0.23 -13.46
N PRO A 9 5.94 0.96 -14.04
CA PRO A 9 6.86 1.14 -15.15
C PRO A 9 8.25 0.57 -14.84
N GLN A 10 8.93 0.02 -15.85
CA GLN A 10 10.27 -0.61 -15.70
C GLN A 10 11.35 0.33 -15.14
N GLN A 11 11.13 1.65 -15.22
CA GLN A 11 12.05 2.67 -14.70
C GLN A 11 11.98 2.79 -13.18
N ILE A 12 10.97 2.20 -12.53
CA ILE A 12 10.81 2.25 -11.09
C ILE A 12 11.49 1.03 -10.47
N GLU A 13 12.41 1.27 -9.53
CA GLU A 13 13.06 0.22 -8.78
C GLU A 13 12.10 -0.38 -7.74
N VAL A 14 11.35 -1.41 -8.17
CA VAL A 14 10.28 -1.99 -7.36
C VAL A 14 10.80 -2.65 -6.07
N ALA A 15 12.01 -3.21 -6.08
CA ALA A 15 12.62 -3.82 -4.89
C ALA A 15 12.84 -2.79 -3.76
N THR A 16 13.29 -1.59 -4.11
CA THR A 16 13.45 -0.47 -3.16
C THR A 16 12.10 -0.03 -2.62
N ILE A 17 11.10 0.12 -3.50
CA ILE A 17 9.72 0.42 -3.08
C ILE A 17 9.17 -0.64 -2.13
N GLY A 18 9.33 -1.92 -2.45
CA GLY A 18 8.85 -3.03 -1.61
C GLY A 18 9.53 -3.07 -0.23
N SER A 19 10.83 -2.78 -0.19
CA SER A 19 11.60 -2.69 1.06
C SER A 19 11.14 -1.51 1.93
N LEU A 20 11.00 -0.33 1.34
CA LEU A 20 10.55 0.88 2.03
C LEU A 20 9.10 0.72 2.53
N SER A 21 8.24 0.20 1.67
CA SER A 21 6.83 -0.07 1.96
C SER A 21 6.66 -1.00 3.16
N ALA A 22 7.37 -2.13 3.15
CA ALA A 22 7.34 -3.08 4.25
C ALA A 22 7.85 -2.44 5.56
N THR A 23 8.94 -1.66 5.49
CA THR A 23 9.49 -0.99 6.66
C THR A 23 8.50 0.01 7.26
N LEU A 24 7.90 0.85 6.43
CA LEU A 24 6.91 1.85 6.86
C LEU A 24 5.68 1.18 7.46
N PHE A 25 5.14 0.16 6.80
CA PHE A 25 3.95 -0.52 7.28
C PHE A 25 4.20 -1.23 8.62
N SER A 26 5.28 -2.02 8.72
CA SER A 26 5.63 -2.74 9.95
C SER A 26 5.90 -1.80 11.13
N ASN A 27 6.59 -0.68 10.91
CA ASN A 27 6.85 0.30 11.98
C ASN A 27 5.55 0.94 12.50
N ASN A 28 4.62 1.26 11.59
CA ASN A 28 3.33 1.82 11.96
C ASN A 28 2.40 0.77 12.59
N ASP A 29 2.43 -0.48 12.14
CA ASP A 29 1.66 -1.58 12.71
C ASP A 29 2.05 -1.82 14.18
N VAL A 30 3.36 -1.92 14.48
CA VAL A 30 3.85 -2.04 15.87
C VAL A 30 3.40 -0.84 16.72
N SER A 31 3.35 0.36 16.15
CA SER A 31 2.90 1.55 16.85
C SER A 31 1.40 1.51 17.16
N ILE A 32 0.57 1.07 16.20
CA ILE A 32 -0.88 0.88 16.35
C ILE A 32 -1.19 -0.21 17.40
N GLN A 33 -0.46 -1.32 17.38
CA GLN A 33 -0.59 -2.40 18.36
C GLN A 33 -0.27 -1.90 19.78
N ARG A 34 0.77 -1.08 19.95
CA ARG A 34 1.11 -0.45 21.23
C ARG A 34 0.04 0.52 21.74
N MET A 35 -0.79 1.06 20.83
CA MET A 35 -1.95 1.89 21.19
C MET A 35 -3.20 1.06 21.54
N ASN A 36 -3.10 -0.28 21.60
CA ASN A 36 -4.21 -1.21 21.81
C ASN A 36 -5.35 -1.03 20.80
N ARG A 37 -5.02 -0.70 19.54
CA ARG A 37 -6.00 -0.49 18.45
C ARG A 37 -6.11 -1.66 17.48
N GLY A 38 -5.51 -2.81 17.82
CA GLY A 38 -5.45 -3.99 16.95
C GLY A 38 -4.32 -3.87 15.92
N ASN A 39 -4.55 -4.36 14.71
CA ASN A 39 -3.57 -4.41 13.64
C ASN A 39 -3.83 -3.31 12.61
N LEU A 40 -2.77 -2.83 11.96
CA LEU A 40 -2.88 -1.92 10.83
C LEU A 40 -3.40 -2.69 9.61
N VAL A 41 -4.61 -2.34 9.17
CA VAL A 41 -5.24 -2.94 7.98
C VAL A 41 -4.98 -2.11 6.73
N GLN A 42 -4.98 -0.79 6.88
CA GLN A 42 -4.82 0.16 5.77
C GLN A 42 -4.06 1.40 6.22
N MET A 43 -3.30 1.99 5.31
CA MET A 43 -2.57 3.23 5.55
C MET A 43 -2.52 4.07 4.28
N THR A 44 -2.72 5.37 4.40
CA THR A 44 -2.59 6.33 3.29
C THR A 44 -1.59 7.40 3.71
N LEU A 45 -0.48 7.51 2.98
CA LEU A 45 0.49 8.58 3.11
C LEU A 45 0.30 9.58 1.99
N LEU A 46 0.02 10.82 2.37
CA LEU A 46 -0.05 11.98 1.47
C LEU A 46 1.30 12.69 1.51
N THR A 47 1.93 12.80 0.36
CA THR A 47 3.20 13.51 0.18
C THR A 47 3.02 14.65 -0.83
N ASP A 48 3.98 15.55 -0.88
CA ASP A 48 4.07 16.58 -1.93
C ASP A 48 4.30 15.98 -3.33
N GLN A 49 4.83 14.76 -3.39
CA GLN A 49 5.11 14.02 -4.63
C GLN A 49 3.97 13.07 -5.06
N GLY A 50 2.93 12.89 -4.24
CA GLY A 50 1.83 11.97 -4.53
C GLY A 50 1.33 11.21 -3.32
N ILE A 51 0.56 10.15 -3.58
CA ILE A 51 -0.12 9.36 -2.56
C ILE A 51 0.45 7.95 -2.58
N LEU A 52 0.74 7.43 -1.39
CA LEU A 52 1.04 6.02 -1.17
C LEU A 52 -0.09 5.41 -0.36
N HIS A 53 -0.78 4.43 -0.93
CA HIS A 53 -1.85 3.71 -0.25
C HIS A 53 -1.44 2.25 -0.07
N PHE A 54 -1.64 1.75 1.14
CA PHE A 54 -1.30 0.41 1.57
C PHE A 54 -2.55 -0.28 2.09
N ILE A 55 -2.76 -1.51 1.68
CA ILE A 55 -3.80 -2.38 2.23
C ILE A 55 -3.24 -3.78 2.46
N GLU A 56 -3.61 -4.39 3.59
CA GLU A 56 -3.35 -5.79 3.85
C GLU A 56 -4.36 -6.66 3.09
N THR A 57 -3.88 -7.73 2.47
CA THR A 57 -4.68 -8.64 1.65
C THR A 57 -4.06 -10.03 1.68
N ALA A 58 -4.75 -10.98 2.31
CA ALA A 58 -4.34 -12.40 2.38
C ALA A 58 -2.89 -12.60 2.87
N GLY A 59 -2.47 -11.88 3.92
CA GLY A 59 -1.11 -11.95 4.46
C GLY A 59 -0.04 -11.24 3.62
N HIS A 60 -0.47 -10.54 2.57
CA HIS A 60 0.37 -9.72 1.70
C HIS A 60 -0.03 -8.25 1.80
N TYR A 61 0.78 -7.36 1.22
CA TYR A 61 0.49 -5.93 1.17
C TYR A 61 0.39 -5.46 -0.27
N LEU A 62 -0.77 -4.93 -0.63
CA LEU A 62 -0.97 -4.24 -1.89
C LEU A 62 -0.60 -2.76 -1.70
N VAL A 63 0.29 -2.28 -2.56
CA VAL A 63 0.82 -0.91 -2.51
C VAL A 63 0.47 -0.19 -3.80
N VAL A 64 -0.19 0.96 -3.66
CA VAL A 64 -0.55 1.82 -4.79
C VAL A 64 0.12 3.17 -4.66
N LEU A 65 0.81 3.56 -5.72
CA LEU A 65 1.58 4.79 -5.83
C LEU A 65 0.92 5.69 -6.85
N THR A 66 0.80 6.97 -6.51
CA THR A 66 0.32 7.98 -7.43
C THR A 66 1.36 9.06 -7.67
N ALA A 67 1.33 9.65 -8.87
CA ALA A 67 2.29 10.68 -9.25
C ALA A 67 1.80 12.09 -8.90
N ARG A 68 2.77 12.99 -8.69
CA ARG A 68 2.54 14.42 -8.45
C ARG A 68 1.76 15.05 -9.60
N GLY A 69 0.84 15.95 -9.26
CA GLY A 69 0.10 16.76 -10.22
C GLY A 69 -1.08 16.04 -10.89
N GLN A 70 -1.31 14.76 -10.59
CA GLN A 70 -2.55 14.10 -10.96
C GLN A 70 -3.66 14.49 -9.99
N ARG A 71 -4.82 14.91 -10.53
CA ARG A 71 -6.04 15.03 -9.74
C ARG A 71 -6.57 13.63 -9.48
N ILE A 72 -6.52 13.21 -8.22
CA ILE A 72 -6.94 11.86 -7.82
C ILE A 72 -8.12 11.99 -6.89
N ASN A 73 -9.19 11.26 -7.22
CA ASN A 73 -10.28 11.02 -6.29
C ASN A 73 -9.82 9.98 -5.27
N LEU A 74 -9.46 10.43 -4.06
CA LEU A 74 -8.94 9.56 -3.02
C LEU A 74 -9.95 8.48 -2.60
N GLU A 75 -11.23 8.82 -2.50
CA GLU A 75 -12.28 7.87 -2.16
C GLU A 75 -12.42 6.77 -3.23
N GLY A 76 -12.40 7.18 -4.50
CA GLY A 76 -12.41 6.25 -5.63
C GLY A 76 -11.17 5.36 -5.67
N LEU A 77 -10.00 5.90 -5.32
CA LEU A 77 -8.76 5.13 -5.22
C LEU A 77 -8.89 4.06 -4.13
N ILE A 78 -9.24 4.45 -2.91
CA ILE A 78 -9.37 3.53 -1.77
C ILE A 78 -10.35 2.41 -2.10
N LYS A 79 -11.52 2.74 -2.66
CA LYS A 79 -12.51 1.73 -3.04
C LYS A 79 -12.01 0.79 -4.13
N SER A 80 -11.37 1.31 -5.16
CA SER A 80 -10.81 0.50 -6.25
C SER A 80 -9.72 -0.46 -5.74
N VAL A 81 -8.88 0.01 -4.82
CA VAL A 81 -7.83 -0.82 -4.22
C VAL A 81 -8.42 -1.89 -3.29
N ASP A 82 -9.45 -1.57 -2.52
CA ASP A 82 -10.18 -2.54 -1.70
C ASP A 82 -10.84 -3.64 -2.55
N ASP A 83 -11.50 -3.27 -3.65
CA ASP A 83 -12.12 -4.24 -4.57
C ASP A 83 -11.07 -5.12 -5.26
N GLN A 84 -9.93 -4.54 -5.68
CA GLN A 84 -8.80 -5.30 -6.22
C GLN A 84 -8.18 -6.23 -5.18
N GLY A 85 -8.04 -5.77 -3.92
CA GLY A 85 -7.54 -6.58 -2.82
C GLY A 85 -8.40 -7.82 -2.60
N LYS A 86 -9.73 -7.68 -2.56
CA LYS A 86 -10.64 -8.83 -2.45
C LYS A 86 -10.47 -9.82 -3.58
N SER A 87 -10.40 -9.34 -4.82
CA SER A 87 -10.17 -10.19 -6.00
C SER A 87 -8.81 -10.92 -5.93
N LEU A 88 -7.77 -10.24 -5.46
CA LEU A 88 -6.43 -10.81 -5.32
C LEU A 88 -6.37 -11.87 -4.20
N ALA A 89 -7.13 -11.67 -3.12
CA ALA A 89 -7.21 -12.60 -2.00
C ALA A 89 -7.80 -13.97 -2.40
N ASP A 90 -8.61 -14.03 -3.46
CA ASP A 90 -9.14 -15.29 -3.99
C ASP A 90 -8.10 -16.07 -4.83
N VAL A 91 -7.01 -15.42 -5.22
CA VAL A 91 -5.98 -15.96 -6.13
C VAL A 91 -4.65 -16.28 -5.41
N LEU A 92 -4.36 -15.58 -4.32
CA LEU A 92 -3.15 -15.74 -3.50
C LEU A 92 -3.33 -16.80 -2.41
#